data_AF-A0A2E7VLQ2-F1
#
_entry.id   AF-A0A2E7VLQ2-F1
#
_cell.length_a   1.000
_cell.length_b   1.000
_cell.length_c   1.000
_cell.angle_alpha   90.00
_cell.angle_beta   90.00
_cell.angle_gamma   90.00
#
_symmetry.space_group_name_H-M   'P 1'
#
loop_
_entity.id
_entity.type
_entity.pdbx_description
1 polymer ?
#
loop_
_entity_poly.entity_id
_entity_poly.type
_entity_poly.pdbx_seq_one_letter_code
_entity_poly.pdbx_strand_id
1 'polypeptide(L)' 'MTEEHVMEVRWSGDEVLGSAMAEAAKLQGYEPTLSPAEDGVSLSVSVSDNDLQTLRDRVDELLVAFSALEEEHNG' A
#
# COMPACT_ATOMS: atom_id res chain seq x y z
N MET A 1 0.24 11.03 26.57
CA MET A 1 0.42 11.31 25.14
C MET A 1 0.73 9.97 24.54
N THR A 2 -0.20 9.36 23.82
CA THR A 2 0.02 8.07 23.18
C THR A 2 0.95 8.31 22.01
N GLU A 3 1.98 7.49 21.86
CA GLU A 3 2.89 7.56 20.71
C GLU A 3 2.11 7.15 19.45
N GLU A 4 2.23 7.90 18.36
CA GLU A 4 1.63 7.58 17.07
C GLU A 4 2.76 7.40 16.06
N HIS A 5 2.81 6.24 15.42
CA HIS A 5 3.75 5.91 14.38
C HIS A 5 2.99 5.81 13.06
N VAL A 6 3.53 6.45 12.02
CA VAL A 6 2.92 6.46 10.69
C VAL A 6 3.96 6.02 9.66
N MET A 7 3.57 5.09 8.80
CA MET A 7 4.31 4.69 7.61
C MET A 7 3.47 4.94 6.38
N GLU A 8 4.12 5.39 5.31
CA GLU A 8 3.49 5.65 4.03
C GLU A 8 4.18 4.80 2.97
N VAL A 9 3.42 3.93 2.31
CA VAL A 9 3.87 3.15 1.18
C VAL A 9 3.44 3.86 -0.09
N ARG A 10 4.41 4.24 -0.92
CA ARG A 10 4.17 4.89 -2.21
C ARG A 10 4.65 4.00 -3.35
N TRP A 11 3.82 3.89 -4.37
CA TRP A 11 4.11 3.14 -5.58
C TRP A 11 3.67 3.94 -6.80
N SER A 12 4.35 3.75 -7.93
CA SER A 12 3.98 4.38 -9.19
C SER A 12 4.26 3.44 -10.36
N GLY A 13 3.31 3.35 -11.29
CA GLY A 13 3.43 2.48 -12.46
C GLY A 13 2.12 2.37 -13.23
N ASP A 14 1.85 1.20 -13.78
CA ASP A 14 0.69 0.92 -14.63
C ASP A 14 -0.66 1.06 -13.90
N GLU A 15 -1.69 1.53 -14.61
CA GLU A 15 -3.03 1.74 -14.05
C GLU A 15 -3.68 0.45 -13.54
N VAL A 16 -3.51 -0.67 -14.26
CA VAL A 16 -4.09 -1.97 -13.92
C VAL A 16 -3.51 -2.47 -12.59
N LEU A 17 -2.18 -2.46 -12.48
CA LEU A 17 -1.50 -2.89 -11.26
C LEU A 17 -1.78 -1.94 -10.09
N GLY A 18 -1.78 -0.63 -10.33
CA GLY A 18 -2.12 0.36 -9.30
C GLY A 18 -3.54 0.19 -8.76
N SER A 19 -4.51 -0.05 -9.63
CA SER A 19 -5.90 -0.34 -9.25
C SER A 19 -5.98 -1.61 -8.40
N ALA A 20 -5.32 -2.69 -8.82
CA ALA A 20 -5.29 -3.95 -8.07
C ALA A 20 -4.65 -3.79 -6.68
N MET A 21 -3.52 -3.07 -6.58
CA MET A 21 -2.87 -2.78 -5.30
C MET A 21 -3.76 -1.94 -4.38
N ALA A 22 -4.51 -0.97 -4.91
CA ALA A 22 -5.47 -0.22 -4.10
C ALA A 22 -6.65 -1.07 -3.64
N GLU A 23 -7.16 -1.99 -4.45
CA GLU A 23 -8.17 -2.93 -3.98
C GLU A 23 -7.64 -3.84 -2.87
N ALA A 24 -6.42 -4.36 -3.01
CA ALA A 24 -5.78 -5.15 -1.96
C ALA A 24 -5.60 -4.36 -0.65
N ALA A 25 -5.13 -3.11 -0.72
CA ALA A 25 -5.00 -2.25 0.45
C ALA A 25 -6.36 -1.96 1.11
N LYS A 26 -7.44 -1.75 0.33
CA LYS A 26 -8.80 -1.58 0.85
C LYS A 26 -9.32 -2.84 1.54
N LEU A 27 -9.03 -4.02 1.00
CA LEU A 27 -9.40 -5.30 1.61
C LEU A 27 -8.73 -5.51 2.98
N GLN A 28 -7.54 -4.93 3.18
CA GLN A 28 -6.83 -4.91 4.46
C GLN A 28 -7.30 -3.78 5.40
N GLY A 29 -8.27 -2.97 4.99
CA GLY A 29 -8.85 -1.89 5.80
C GLY A 29 -8.12 -0.56 5.71
N TYR A 30 -7.23 -0.38 4.73
CA TYR A 30 -6.56 0.90 4.49
C TYR A 30 -7.32 1.79 3.51
N GLU A 31 -6.99 3.07 3.51
CA GLU A 31 -7.52 4.07 2.58
C GLU A 31 -6.45 4.48 1.55
N PRO A 32 -6.25 3.69 0.49
CA PRO A 32 -5.29 4.03 -0.56
C PRO A 32 -5.78 5.22 -1.39
N THR A 33 -4.85 6.11 -1.72
CA THR A 33 -5.07 7.21 -2.66
C THR A 33 -4.41 6.85 -3.98
N LEU A 34 -5.22 6.68 -5.03
CA LEU A 34 -4.72 6.70 -6.42
C LEU A 34 -4.77 8.13 -6.97
N SER A 35 -3.69 8.54 -7.62
CA SER A 35 -3.62 9.78 -8.37
C SER A 35 -2.98 9.53 -9.74
N PRO A 36 -3.40 10.23 -10.80
CA PRO A 36 -2.71 10.15 -12.09
C PRO A 36 -1.27 10.69 -11.96
N ALA A 37 -0.32 10.03 -12.60
CA ALA A 37 1.09 10.41 -12.68
C ALA A 37 1.53 10.57 -14.15
N GLU A 38 2.72 11.13 -14.39
CA GLU A 38 3.20 11.36 -15.78
C GLU A 38 3.31 10.08 -16.62
N ASP A 39 3.58 8.93 -15.98
CA ASP A 39 3.76 7.63 -16.63
C ASP A 39 2.82 6.55 -16.03
N GLY A 40 1.56 6.90 -15.84
CA GLY A 40 0.52 5.97 -15.33
C GLY A 40 -0.18 6.50 -14.08
N VAL A 41 -0.14 5.73 -12.99
CA VAL A 41 -0.77 6.09 -11.72
C VAL A 41 0.21 6.04 -10.56
N SER A 42 -0.08 6.82 -9.53
CA SER A 42 0.61 6.82 -8.25
C SER A 42 -0.36 6.38 -7.16
N LEU A 43 0.07 5.41 -6.37
CA LEU A 43 -0.63 4.87 -5.21
C LEU A 43 0.08 5.34 -3.95
N SER A 44 -0.69 5.82 -2.97
CA SER A 44 -0.20 6.10 -1.61
C SER A 44 -1.09 5.43 -0.57
N VAL A 45 -0.50 4.69 0.35
CA VAL A 45 -1.19 4.02 1.46
C VAL A 45 -0.55 4.42 2.78
N SER A 46 -1.35 4.99 3.67
CA SER A 46 -0.90 5.37 5.02
C SER A 46 -1.33 4.32 6.03
N VAL A 47 -0.36 3.81 6.79
CA VAL A 47 -0.57 2.86 7.89
C VAL A 47 -0.13 3.57 9.18
N SER A 48 -1.02 3.62 10.17
CA SER A 48 -0.72 4.18 11.48
C SER A 48 -0.98 3.16 12.59
N ASP A 49 -0.13 3.18 13.61
CA ASP A 49 -0.34 2.44 14.86
C ASP A 49 0.41 3.09 16.03
N ASN A 50 0.03 2.75 17.26
CA ASN A 50 0.68 3.23 18.48
C ASN A 50 1.84 2.31 18.92
N ASP A 51 1.99 1.15 18.29
CA ASP A 51 3.06 0.20 18.55
C ASP A 51 3.84 -0.10 17.25
N LEU A 52 5.18 -0.01 17.32
CA LEU A 52 6.05 -0.22 16.17
C LEU A 52 6.04 -1.67 15.67
N GLN A 53 5.82 -2.66 16.54
CA GLN A 53 5.75 -4.06 16.11
C GLN A 53 4.48 -4.28 15.28
N THR A 54 3.35 -3.80 15.78
CA THR A 54 2.04 -3.85 15.10
C THR A 54 2.08 -3.07 13.78
N LEU A 55 2.72 -1.90 13.75
CA LEU A 55 2.92 -1.13 12.52
C LEU A 55 3.73 -1.94 11.51
N ARG A 56 4.82 -2.56 11.95
CA ARG A 56 5.67 -3.39 11.09
C ARG A 56 4.91 -4.57 10.52
N ASP A 57 4.17 -5.30 11.34
CA ASP A 57 3.42 -6.49 10.91
C ASP A 57 2.36 -6.10 9.86
N ARG A 58 1.66 -4.98 10.08
CA ARG A 58 0.69 -4.43 9.11
C ARG A 58 1.33 -4.02 7.79
N VAL A 59 2.47 -3.33 7.84
CA VAL A 59 3.19 -2.94 6.63
C VAL A 59 3.75 -4.17 5.91
N ASP A 60 4.23 -5.17 6.62
CA ASP A 60 4.71 -6.43 6.04
C ASP A 60 3.59 -7.16 5.30
N GLU A 61 2.42 -7.32 5.92
CA GLU A 61 1.23 -7.91 5.28
C GLU A 61 0.80 -7.15 4.02
N LEU A 62 0.88 -5.81 4.04
CA LEU A 62 0.59 -4.97 2.88
C LEU A 62 1.61 -5.20 1.76
N LEU A 63 2.90 -5.23 2.08
CA LEU A 63 3.98 -5.42 1.11
C LEU A 63 3.95 -6.83 0.50
N VAL A 64 3.62 -7.86 1.28
CA VAL A 64 3.42 -9.22 0.78
C VAL A 64 2.28 -9.27 -0.24
N ALA A 65 1.16 -8.60 0.03
CA ALA A 65 0.05 -8.54 -0.91
C ALA A 65 0.43 -7.80 -2.21
N PHE A 66 1.20 -6.71 -2.12
CA PHE A 66 1.69 -6.00 -3.29
C PHE A 66 2.66 -6.83 -4.12
N SER A 67 3.61 -7.53 -3.47
CA SER A 67 4.54 -8.44 -4.16
C SER A 67 3.81 -9.52 -4.94
N ALA A 68 2.78 -10.14 -4.35
CA ALA A 68 2.00 -11.16 -5.04
C ALA A 68 1.33 -10.60 -6.31
N LEU A 69 0.75 -9.40 -6.24
CA LEU A 69 0.15 -8.72 -7.40
C LEU A 69 1.19 -8.36 -8.47
N GLU A 70 2.40 -7.94 -8.07
CA GLU A 70 3.49 -7.68 -9.01
C GLU A 70 3.95 -8.96 -9.72
N GLU A 71 4.04 -10.08 -9.01
CA GLU A 71 4.38 -11.38 -9.59
C GLU A 71 3.30 -11.89 -10.55
N GLU A 72 2.01 -11.73 -10.19
CA GLU A 72 0.89 -12.08 -11.08
C GLU A 72 0.82 -11.21 -12.33
N HIS A 73 1.19 -9.93 -12.23
CA HIS A 73 1.16 -8.98 -13.35
C HIS A 73 2.36 -9.12 -14.30
N ASN A 74 3.54 -9.49 -13.77
CA ASN A 74 4.79 -9.62 -14.55
C ASN A 74 5.09 -11.06 -14.99
N GLY A 75 4.33 -12.03 -14.49
CA GLY A 75 4.49 -13.47 -14.76
C GLY A 75 3.90 -13.97 -16.08
#